data_AF-A0A661L4C5-F1
#
_entry.id   AF-A0A661L4C5-F1
#
_cell.length_a   1.000
_cell.length_b   1.000
_cell.length_c   1.000
_cell.angle_alpha   90.00
_cell.angle_beta   90.00
_cell.angle_gamma   90.00
#
_symmetry.space_group_name_H-M   'P 1'
#
loop_
_entity.id
_entity.type
_entity.pdbx_description
1 polymer ?
#
loop_
_entity_poly.entity_id
_entity_poly.type
_entity_poly.pdbx_seq_one_letter_code
_entity_poly.pdbx_strand_id
1 'polypeptide(L)'
;IHPPKFSKVVVPYLPNNFPRYPEVCETVKKILEAYAADANKYERIGDWAERIGWEKFFEKCDLPFTEHLIDDYRLAYDTYRTSTLFKYTEAAWEVSKAAGGV
;
A
#
# COMPACT_ATOMS: atom_id res chain seq x y z
N ILE A 1 -14.31 6.76 18.05
CA ILE A 1 -13.17 6.12 18.74
C ILE A 1 -12.10 5.86 17.68
N HIS A 2 -10.84 6.22 17.91
CA HIS A 2 -9.72 5.80 17.06
C HIS A 2 -9.01 4.63 17.76
N PRO A 3 -9.39 3.37 17.47
CA PRO A 3 -8.77 2.23 18.13
C PRO A 3 -7.33 2.04 17.64
N PRO A 4 -6.46 1.40 18.44
CA PRO A 4 -5.17 0.91 17.97
C PRO A 4 -5.34 -0.03 16.77
N LYS A 5 -4.37 -0.03 15.86
CA LYS A 5 -4.37 -0.85 14.63
C LYS A 5 -3.03 -1.54 14.45
N PHE A 6 -3.05 -2.73 13.85
CA PHE A 6 -1.84 -3.41 13.40
C PHE A 6 -1.26 -2.74 12.15
N SER A 7 0.06 -2.64 12.08
CA SER A 7 0.78 -2.34 10.83
C SER A 7 0.51 -3.41 9.77
N LYS A 8 0.61 -3.03 8.50
CA LYS A 8 0.45 -3.91 7.33
C LYS A 8 1.74 -3.92 6.54
N VAL A 9 2.10 -5.07 5.98
CA VAL A 9 3.27 -5.17 5.10
C VAL A 9 2.94 -4.46 3.80
N VAL A 10 3.78 -3.50 3.40
CA VAL A 10 3.65 -2.77 2.12
C VAL A 10 4.86 -2.96 1.21
N VAL A 11 5.95 -3.47 1.76
CA VAL A 11 7.17 -3.84 1.04
C VAL A 11 7.64 -5.16 1.63
N PRO A 12 7.66 -6.26 0.86
CA PRO A 12 7.90 -7.59 1.41
C PRO A 12 9.36 -7.82 1.76
N TYR A 13 10.29 -7.19 1.03
CA TYR A 13 11.71 -7.40 1.19
C TYR A 13 12.53 -6.23 0.62
N LEU A 14 13.64 -5.91 1.28
CA LEU A 14 14.71 -5.04 0.79
C LEU A 14 16.07 -5.66 1.14
N PRO A 15 17.10 -5.48 0.30
CA PRO A 15 18.44 -6.04 0.56
C PRO A 15 19.12 -5.37 1.76
N ASN A 16 20.01 -6.13 2.42
CA ASN A 16 20.80 -5.64 3.55
C ASN A 16 22.09 -4.95 3.06
N ASN A 17 22.02 -3.65 2.80
CA ASN A 17 23.15 -2.83 2.36
C ASN A 17 23.74 -1.97 3.49
N PHE A 18 24.41 -2.64 4.43
CA PHE A 18 25.14 -2.02 5.56
C PHE A 18 26.23 -1.04 5.05
N PRO A 19 26.50 0.09 5.74
CA PRO A 19 25.95 0.52 7.04
C PRO A 19 24.73 1.43 6.98
N ARG A 20 24.31 1.84 5.78
CA ARG A 20 23.34 2.94 5.62
C ARG A 20 21.97 2.51 5.11
N TYR A 21 21.82 1.30 4.59
CA TYR A 21 20.54 0.77 4.16
C TYR A 21 19.77 1.74 3.25
N PRO A 22 20.40 2.25 2.18
CA PRO A 22 19.83 3.33 1.38
C PRO A 22 18.45 2.97 0.85
N GLU A 23 18.23 1.73 0.44
CA GLU A 23 16.95 1.24 -0.08
C GLU A 23 15.82 1.36 0.96
N VAL A 24 16.11 1.04 2.23
CA VAL A 24 15.14 1.16 3.34
C VAL A 24 14.85 2.64 3.61
N CYS A 25 15.89 3.46 3.72
CA CYS A 25 15.75 4.89 4.01
C CYS A 25 14.96 5.61 2.91
N GLU A 26 15.28 5.35 1.65
CA GLU A 26 14.58 5.94 0.50
C GLU A 26 13.13 5.49 0.44
N THR A 27 12.86 4.20 0.66
CA THR A 27 11.49 3.66 0.68
C THR A 27 10.65 4.28 1.80
N VAL A 28 11.19 4.37 3.02
CA VAL A 28 10.49 5.00 4.15
C VAL A 28 10.25 6.48 3.88
N LYS A 29 11.25 7.19 3.36
CA LYS A 29 11.13 8.61 3.03
C LYS A 29 10.03 8.86 1.99
N LYS A 30 9.97 8.02 0.95
CA LYS A 30 8.95 8.08 -0.11
C LYS A 30 7.53 7.98 0.46
N ILE A 31 7.30 7.04 1.37
CA ILE A 31 6.01 6.86 2.05
C ILE A 31 5.67 8.10 2.90
N LEU A 32 6.63 8.61 3.65
CA LEU A 32 6.42 9.77 4.53
C LEU A 32 6.14 11.06 3.74
N GLU A 33 6.81 11.27 2.62
CA GLU A 33 6.59 12.42 1.74
C GLU A 33 5.21 12.37 1.09
N ALA A 34 4.79 11.22 0.57
CA ALA A 34 3.46 11.02 0.00
C ALA A 34 2.35 11.22 1.04
N TYR A 35 2.54 10.68 2.25
CA TYR A 35 1.63 10.87 3.37
C TYR A 35 1.54 12.34 3.79
N ALA A 36 2.68 13.02 3.98
CA ALA A 36 2.70 14.41 4.44
C ALA A 36 2.06 15.38 3.43
N ALA A 37 2.10 15.06 2.14
CA ALA A 37 1.50 15.87 1.08
C ALA A 37 -0.02 15.71 0.93
N ASP A 38 -0.60 14.59 1.35
CA ASP A 38 -2.01 14.22 1.06
C ASP A 38 -2.88 13.96 2.30
N ALA A 39 -2.25 13.78 3.46
CA ALA A 39 -2.96 13.53 4.72
C ALA A 39 -3.67 14.78 5.24
N ASN A 40 -4.85 14.57 5.80
CA ASN A 40 -5.62 15.61 6.46
C ASN A 40 -5.09 15.89 7.88
N LYS A 41 -5.43 17.06 8.43
CA LYS A 41 -5.08 17.40 9.81
C LYS A 41 -5.61 16.32 10.77
N TYR A 42 -4.75 15.86 11.68
CA TYR A 42 -4.98 14.80 12.67
C TYR A 42 -5.10 13.36 12.13
N GLU A 43 -5.00 13.19 10.82
CA GLU A 43 -4.95 11.85 10.24
C GLU A 43 -3.62 11.19 10.61
N ARG A 44 -3.63 9.88 10.87
CA ARG A 44 -2.42 9.06 10.96
C ARG A 44 -2.23 8.27 9.68
N ILE A 45 -1.04 7.74 9.43
CA ILE A 45 -0.73 7.02 8.17
C ILE A 45 -1.72 5.88 7.86
N GLY A 46 -2.16 5.13 8.88
CA GLY A 46 -3.16 4.08 8.71
C GLY A 46 -4.57 4.62 8.43
N ASP A 47 -4.93 5.75 9.01
CA ASP A 47 -6.21 6.42 8.74
C ASP A 47 -6.22 6.99 7.31
N TRP A 48 -5.10 7.55 6.88
CA TRP A 48 -4.88 8.01 5.52
C TRP A 48 -5.03 6.89 4.51
N ALA A 49 -4.29 5.78 4.70
CA ALA A 49 -4.35 4.61 3.81
C ALA A 49 -5.77 4.03 3.70
N GLU A 50 -6.51 3.94 4.81
CA GLU A 50 -7.90 3.46 4.81
C GLU A 50 -8.87 4.44 4.14
N ARG A 51 -8.71 5.75 4.33
CA ARG A 51 -9.55 6.77 3.67
C ARG A 51 -9.36 6.76 2.17
N ILE A 52 -8.12 6.75 1.69
CA ILE A 52 -7.84 6.78 0.25
C ILE A 52 -8.03 5.41 -0.41
N GLY A 53 -7.97 4.33 0.37
CA GLY A 53 -7.96 2.95 -0.12
C GLY A 53 -6.55 2.50 -0.51
N TRP A 54 -6.23 1.24 -0.22
CA TRP A 54 -4.89 0.69 -0.47
C TRP A 54 -4.46 0.81 -1.93
N GLU A 55 -5.39 0.69 -2.89
CA GLU A 55 -5.09 0.87 -4.30
C GLU A 55 -4.48 2.25 -4.62
N LYS A 56 -4.96 3.32 -3.97
CA LYS A 56 -4.41 4.68 -4.12
C LYS A 56 -3.19 4.92 -3.25
N PHE A 57 -3.03 4.20 -2.14
CA PHE A 57 -1.80 4.24 -1.35
C PHE A 57 -0.61 3.74 -2.17
N PHE A 58 -0.72 2.59 -2.83
CA PHE A 58 0.37 2.05 -3.67
C PHE A 58 0.68 2.95 -4.86
N GLU A 59 -0.33 3.54 -5.51
CA GLU A 59 -0.16 4.52 -6.59
C GLU A 59 0.55 5.80 -6.11
N LYS A 60 0.12 6.39 -4.98
CA LYS A 60 0.72 7.63 -4.45
C LYS A 60 2.13 7.45 -3.90
N CYS A 61 2.38 6.32 -3.24
CA CYS A 61 3.69 5.98 -2.72
C CYS A 61 4.61 5.40 -3.82
N ASP A 62 4.10 5.16 -5.03
CA ASP A 62 4.79 4.53 -6.15
C ASP A 62 5.54 3.27 -5.68
N LEU A 63 4.80 2.38 -5.01
CA LEU A 63 5.30 1.10 -4.50
C LEU A 63 4.72 -0.05 -5.34
N PRO A 64 5.52 -1.06 -5.71
CA PRO A 64 5.00 -2.23 -6.39
C PRO A 64 4.14 -3.06 -5.43
N PHE A 65 2.94 -3.43 -5.88
CA PHE A 65 2.11 -4.42 -5.20
C PHE A 65 2.45 -5.81 -5.74
N THR A 66 2.77 -6.75 -4.85
CA THR A 66 3.13 -8.13 -5.19
C THR A 66 2.28 -9.12 -4.40
N GLU A 67 2.21 -10.37 -4.86
CA GLU A 67 1.52 -11.46 -4.19
C GLU A 67 1.96 -11.67 -2.73
N HIS A 68 3.22 -11.35 -2.39
CA HIS A 68 3.74 -11.44 -1.02
C HIS A 68 3.04 -10.52 0.00
N LEU A 69 2.23 -9.56 -0.47
CA LEU A 69 1.46 -8.66 0.38
C LEU A 69 0.06 -9.20 0.69
N ILE A 70 -0.36 -10.26 0.00
CA ILE A 70 -1.64 -10.93 0.22
C ILE A 70 -1.44 -11.91 1.38
N ASP A 71 -2.23 -11.77 2.44
CA ASP A 71 -2.17 -12.69 3.58
C ASP A 71 -2.53 -14.11 3.10
N ASP A 72 -1.75 -15.10 3.52
CA ASP A 72 -1.96 -16.51 3.26
C ASP A 72 -2.03 -17.34 4.56
N TYR A 73 -2.03 -16.68 5.72
CA TYR A 73 -2.11 -17.34 7.02
C TYR A 73 -3.57 -17.72 7.38
N ARG A 74 -3.74 -18.50 8.45
CA ARG A 74 -4.98 -19.22 8.81
C ARG A 74 -6.29 -18.39 8.83
N LEU A 75 -6.23 -17.06 8.88
CA LEU A 75 -7.39 -16.14 8.89
C LEU A 75 -7.33 -15.09 7.76
N ALA A 76 -6.60 -15.39 6.68
CA ALA A 76 -6.37 -14.47 5.56
C ALA A 76 -7.65 -13.93 4.91
N TYR A 77 -8.75 -14.68 4.96
CA TYR A 77 -10.02 -14.30 4.34
C TYR A 77 -10.50 -12.90 4.79
N ASP A 78 -10.26 -12.53 6.05
CA ASP A 78 -10.65 -11.23 6.60
C ASP A 78 -9.82 -10.06 6.06
N THR A 79 -8.68 -10.34 5.41
CA THR A 79 -7.84 -9.33 4.77
C THR A 79 -8.23 -9.06 3.31
N TYR A 80 -9.00 -9.96 2.70
CA TYR A 80 -9.41 -9.85 1.31
C TYR A 80 -10.56 -8.86 1.13
N ARG A 81 -10.65 -8.27 -0.07
CA ARG A 81 -11.78 -7.41 -0.42
C ARG A 81 -12.97 -8.26 -0.85
N THR A 82 -13.95 -8.39 0.04
CA THR A 82 -15.24 -9.06 -0.21
C THR A 82 -16.34 -8.06 -0.58
N SER A 83 -16.00 -7.08 -1.41
CA SER A 83 -16.89 -6.00 -1.86
C SER A 83 -16.59 -5.61 -3.30
N THR A 84 -17.59 -5.09 -4.00
CA THR A 84 -17.45 -4.54 -5.37
C THR A 84 -16.87 -3.12 -5.38
N LEU A 85 -16.74 -2.47 -4.22
CA LEU A 85 -16.21 -1.11 -4.12
C LEU A 85 -14.70 -1.12 -4.25
N PHE A 86 -14.16 -0.59 -5.36
CA PHE A 86 -12.74 -0.32 -5.55
C PHE A 86 -12.55 0.88 -6.48
N LYS A 87 -11.36 1.50 -6.47
CA LYS A 87 -11.01 2.58 -7.38
C LYS A 87 -10.15 2.06 -8.53
N TYR A 88 -10.40 2.54 -9.75
CA TYR A 88 -9.50 2.29 -10.87
C TYR A 88 -8.17 3.03 -10.65
N THR A 89 -7.09 2.31 -10.91
CA THR A 89 -5.70 2.79 -10.85
C THR A 89 -5.03 2.48 -12.18
N GLU A 90 -3.89 3.13 -12.46
CA GLU A 90 -3.14 2.81 -13.68
C GLU A 90 -2.72 1.33 -13.70
N ALA A 91 -2.28 0.78 -12.57
CA ALA A 91 -1.98 -0.65 -12.46
C ALA A 91 -3.18 -1.54 -12.83
N ALA A 92 -4.41 -1.18 -12.43
CA ALA A 92 -5.61 -1.92 -12.81
C ALA A 92 -5.90 -1.82 -14.32
N TRP A 93 -5.71 -0.64 -14.92
CA TRP A 93 -5.86 -0.44 -16.36
C TRP A 93 -4.82 -1.21 -17.17
N GLU A 94 -3.56 -1.23 -16.72
CA GLU A 94 -2.51 -2.01 -17.39
C GLU A 94 -2.82 -3.51 -17.40
N VAL A 95 -3.39 -4.05 -16.33
CA VAL A 95 -3.86 -5.44 -16.30
C VAL A 95 -5.03 -5.67 -17.26
N SER A 96 -6.00 -4.75 -17.32
CA SER A 96 -7.11 -4.81 -18.28
C SER A 96 -6.59 -4.88 -19.71
N LYS A 97 -5.70 -3.96 -20.09
CA LYS A 97 -5.08 -3.93 -21.42
C LYS A 97 -4.29 -5.20 -21.73
N ALA A 98 -3.50 -5.70 -20.76
CA ALA A 98 -2.74 -6.92 -20.92
C ALA A 98 -3.63 -8.16 -21.13
N ALA A 99 -4.83 -8.16 -20.54
CA ALA A 99 -5.84 -9.20 -20.75
C ALA A 99 -6.67 -9.04 -22.04
N GLY A 100 -6.36 -8.05 -22.89
CA GLY A 100 -7.11 -7.76 -24.12
C GLY A 100 -8.41 -6.96 -23.88
N GLY A 101 -8.57 -6.38 -22.69
CA GLY A 101 -9.61 -5.40 -22.39
C GLY A 101 -9.28 -4.02 -22.95
N VAL A 102 -10.21 -3.07 -22.77
CA VAL A 102 -9.99 -1.64 -23.06
C VAL A 102 -8.97 -1.07 -22.07
#